data_AF-A0A7V9MA22-F1
#
_entry.id   AF-A0A7V9MA22-F1
#
_cell.length_a   1.000
_cell.length_b   1.000
_cell.length_c   1.000
_cell.angle_alpha   90.00
_cell.angle_beta   90.00
_cell.angle_gamma   90.00
#
_symmetry.space_group_name_H-M   'P 1'
#
loop_
_entity.id
_entity.type
_entity.pdbx_description
1 polymer ?
#
loop_
_entity_poly.entity_id
_entity_poly.type
_entity_poly.pdbx_seq_one_letter_code
_entity_poly.pdbx_strand_id
1 'polypeptide(L)'
;MGSVLLAFGVAIAGTVVRTRRRRGGLVPQAAAVAMVAGALGDMIAELRAERDPRRAVIRAYSGMERTLGARGLPRHAYEAPFEYLERILTGAQASAHSVGRLTNLFERARFSEHTIDVQMKDEAIGALVALRGELEAAT
;
A
#
# COMPACT_ATOMS: atom_id res chain seq x y z
N MET A 1 -0.51 -49.11 22.99
CA MET A 1 0.25 -48.04 23.66
C MET A 1 0.81 -47.17 22.55
N GLY A 2 0.24 -46.04 22.13
CA GLY A 2 -0.53 -45.03 22.85
C GLY A 2 0.11 -43.69 22.48
N SER A 3 -0.17 -43.20 21.27
CA SER A 3 0.35 -41.91 20.78
C SER A 3 -0.57 -40.79 21.21
N VAL A 4 -0.14 -39.99 22.17
CA VAL A 4 -0.72 -38.66 22.43
C VAL A 4 0.45 -37.72 22.64
N LEU A 5 0.51 -36.66 21.85
CA LEU A 5 0.82 -35.29 22.26
C LEU A 5 1.05 -34.45 21.00
N LEU A 6 0.13 -33.51 20.75
CA LEU A 6 0.39 -32.13 20.31
C LEU A 6 -0.91 -31.53 19.74
N ALA A 7 -1.78 -31.03 20.62
CA ALA A 7 -2.98 -30.30 20.21
C ALA A 7 -3.24 -29.04 21.05
N PHE A 8 -2.20 -28.40 21.59
CA PHE A 8 -2.36 -27.17 22.38
C PHE A 8 -1.93 -25.87 21.67
N GLY A 9 -1.14 -25.95 20.59
CA GLY A 9 -0.62 -24.75 19.90
C GLY A 9 -1.64 -24.00 19.02
N VAL A 10 -2.62 -24.71 18.45
CA VAL A 10 -3.55 -24.14 17.45
C VAL A 10 -4.66 -23.31 18.11
N ALA A 11 -5.10 -23.67 19.32
CA ALA A 11 -6.20 -22.99 20.00
C ALA A 11 -5.84 -21.56 20.46
N ILE A 12 -4.58 -21.32 20.87
CA ILE A 12 -4.11 -20.00 21.31
C ILE A 12 -3.91 -19.07 20.09
N ALA A 13 -3.36 -19.59 18.99
CA ALA A 13 -3.22 -18.81 17.76
C ALA A 13 -4.59 -18.41 17.18
N GLY A 14 -5.56 -19.33 17.17
CA GLY A 14 -6.92 -19.06 16.69
C GLY A 14 -7.67 -18.02 17.53
N THR A 15 -7.47 -18.01 18.85
CA THR A 15 -8.14 -17.05 19.76
C THR A 15 -7.52 -15.65 19.68
N VAL A 16 -6.21 -15.51 19.52
CA VAL A 16 -5.55 -14.20 19.31
C VAL A 16 -5.95 -13.57 17.96
N VAL A 17 -6.02 -14.37 16.89
CA VAL A 17 -6.49 -13.88 15.57
C VAL A 17 -7.98 -13.50 15.61
N ARG A 18 -8.82 -14.28 16.31
CA ARG A 18 -10.27 -14.01 16.43
C ARG A 18 -10.58 -12.82 17.32
N THR A 19 -9.82 -12.57 18.38
CA THR A 19 -10.01 -11.41 19.27
C THR A 19 -9.51 -10.11 18.62
N ARG A 20 -8.46 -10.15 17.80
CA ARG A 20 -8.06 -8.99 16.96
C ARG A 20 -9.13 -8.62 15.95
N ARG A 21 -9.77 -9.59 15.29
CA ARG A 21 -10.91 -9.34 14.39
C ARG A 21 -12.15 -8.78 15.10
N ARG A 22 -12.39 -9.13 16.36
CA ARG A 22 -13.56 -8.65 17.14
C ARG A 22 -13.39 -7.26 17.77
N ARG A 23 -12.18 -6.72 17.85
CA ARG A 23 -11.92 -5.37 18.39
C ARG A 23 -11.97 -4.25 17.34
N GLY A 24 -12.09 -4.58 16.06
CA GLY A 24 -12.32 -3.59 15.01
C GLY A 24 -13.80 -3.23 14.96
N GLY A 25 -14.20 -2.13 15.59
CA GLY A 25 -15.44 -1.46 15.19
C GLY A 25 -15.36 -1.22 13.68
N LEU A 26 -16.39 -1.64 12.95
CA LEU A 26 -16.47 -1.46 11.50
C LEU A 26 -16.55 0.04 11.23
N VAL A 27 -15.40 0.69 11.07
CA VAL A 27 -15.35 2.05 10.55
C VAL A 27 -16.12 2.02 9.22
N PRO A 28 -17.13 2.89 9.03
CA PRO A 28 -17.86 2.95 7.77
C PRO A 28 -16.87 3.08 6.61
N GLN A 29 -17.11 2.35 5.52
CA GLN A 29 -16.20 2.32 4.37
C GLN A 29 -15.84 3.73 3.88
N ALA A 30 -16.81 4.65 3.85
CA ALA A 30 -16.59 6.05 3.51
C ALA A 30 -15.61 6.78 4.45
N ALA A 31 -15.72 6.59 5.76
CA ALA A 31 -14.78 7.15 6.73
C ALA A 31 -13.38 6.54 6.58
N ALA A 32 -13.31 5.24 6.28
CA ALA A 32 -12.04 4.57 5.99
C ALA A 32 -11.37 5.13 4.73
N VAL A 33 -12.14 5.40 3.67
CA VAL A 33 -11.68 6.02 2.41
C VAL A 33 -11.20 7.45 2.63
N ALA A 34 -11.96 8.28 3.34
CA ALA A 34 -11.56 9.66 3.66
C ALA A 34 -10.23 9.72 4.44
N MET A 35 -10.03 8.80 5.39
CA MET A 35 -8.72 8.66 6.06
C MET A 35 -7.60 8.23 5.11
N VAL A 36 -7.88 7.47 4.02
CA VAL A 36 -6.84 7.11 3.02
C VAL A 36 -6.42 8.39 2.34
N ALA A 37 -7.43 9.12 1.87
CA ALA A 37 -7.24 10.28 1.04
C ALA A 37 -6.50 11.37 1.81
N GLY A 38 -6.82 11.56 3.09
CA GLY A 38 -6.06 12.42 4.00
C GLY A 38 -4.59 12.01 4.12
N ALA A 39 -4.32 10.75 4.43
CA ALA A 39 -2.94 10.25 4.58
C ALA A 39 -2.12 10.35 3.27
N LEU A 40 -2.76 10.09 2.11
CA LEU A 40 -2.14 10.32 0.80
C LEU A 40 -1.88 11.81 0.57
N GLY A 41 -2.79 12.69 0.99
CA GLY A 41 -2.61 14.15 0.94
C GLY A 41 -1.38 14.62 1.73
N ASP A 42 -1.24 14.18 2.97
CA ASP A 42 -0.09 14.51 3.82
C ASP A 42 1.22 14.02 3.20
N MET A 43 1.24 12.77 2.72
CA MET A 43 2.38 12.20 2.02
C MET A 43 2.75 12.99 0.76
N ILE A 44 1.77 13.39 -0.05
CA ILE A 44 2.00 14.22 -1.25
C ILE A 44 2.66 15.55 -0.87
N ALA A 45 2.24 16.19 0.23
CA ALA A 45 2.85 17.42 0.71
C ALA A 45 4.32 17.20 1.12
N GLU A 46 4.61 16.14 1.87
CA GLU A 46 5.98 15.78 2.25
C GLU A 46 6.86 15.45 1.04
N LEU A 47 6.32 14.75 0.04
CA LEU A 47 7.03 14.39 -1.18
C LEU A 47 7.38 15.64 -2.00
N ARG A 48 6.50 16.64 -2.06
CA ARG A 48 6.82 17.92 -2.72
C ARG A 48 8.03 18.59 -2.07
N ALA A 49 8.14 18.56 -0.75
CA ALA A 49 9.26 19.13 0.00
C ALA A 49 10.57 18.30 -0.08
N GLU A 50 10.50 17.03 -0.49
CA GLU A 50 11.67 16.16 -0.64
C GLU A 50 12.60 16.67 -1.77
N ARG A 51 13.87 16.92 -1.47
CA ARG A 51 14.82 17.47 -2.46
C ARG A 51 15.43 16.39 -3.36
N ASP A 52 15.56 15.16 -2.87
CA ASP A 52 16.10 14.04 -3.65
C ASP A 52 14.96 13.34 -4.41
N PRO A 53 14.94 13.39 -5.76
CA PRO A 53 13.89 12.75 -6.55
C PRO A 53 13.83 11.23 -6.37
N ARG A 54 14.98 10.55 -6.27
CA ARG A 54 15.01 9.10 -6.05
C ARG A 54 14.39 8.75 -4.72
N ARG A 55 14.74 9.49 -3.66
CA ARG A 55 14.15 9.31 -2.32
C ARG A 55 12.66 9.59 -2.32
N ALA A 56 12.20 10.61 -3.06
CA ALA A 56 10.78 10.91 -3.19
C ALA A 56 10.00 9.73 -3.81
N VAL A 57 10.48 9.18 -4.92
CA VAL A 57 9.83 8.04 -5.59
C VAL A 57 9.74 6.81 -4.68
N ILE A 58 10.85 6.47 -3.99
CA ILE A 58 10.86 5.34 -3.05
C ILE A 58 9.86 5.57 -1.90
N ARG A 59 9.84 6.78 -1.32
CA ARG A 59 8.90 7.13 -0.24
C ARG A 59 7.45 7.11 -0.70
N ALA A 60 7.17 7.53 -1.93
CA ALA A 60 5.84 7.50 -2.52
C ALA A 60 5.29 6.06 -2.57
N TYR A 61 6.07 5.12 -3.12
CA TYR A 61 5.66 3.72 -3.18
C TYR A 61 5.51 3.09 -1.81
N SER A 62 6.52 3.22 -0.93
CA SER A 62 6.42 2.65 0.43
C SER A 62 5.29 3.29 1.25
N GLY A 63 4.99 4.56 1.02
CA GLY A 63 3.86 5.23 1.65
C GLY A 63 2.52 4.66 1.20
N MET A 64 2.36 4.44 -0.10
CA MET A 64 1.19 3.75 -0.65
C MET A 64 1.03 2.34 -0.05
N GLU A 65 2.11 1.53 -0.01
CA GLU A 65 2.08 0.20 0.61
C GLU A 65 1.64 0.25 2.07
N ARG A 66 2.17 1.18 2.87
CA ARG A 66 1.75 1.36 4.28
C ARG A 66 0.27 1.70 4.38
N THR A 67 -0.20 2.58 3.49
CA THR A 67 -1.58 3.07 3.46
C THR A 67 -2.56 1.95 3.09
N LEU A 68 -2.20 1.09 2.14
CA LEU A 68 -2.97 -0.10 1.76
C LEU A 68 -2.87 -1.21 2.82
N GLY A 69 -1.70 -1.41 3.40
CA GLY A 69 -1.45 -2.37 4.48
C GLY A 69 -2.28 -2.09 5.73
N ALA A 70 -2.43 -0.81 6.10
CA ALA A 70 -3.33 -0.38 7.18
C ALA A 70 -4.81 -0.77 6.96
N ARG A 71 -5.18 -1.12 5.71
CA ARG A 71 -6.54 -1.53 5.31
C ARG A 71 -6.68 -3.03 5.05
N GLY A 72 -5.69 -3.81 5.48
CA GLY A 72 -5.71 -5.25 5.29
C GLY A 72 -5.29 -5.72 3.90
N LEU A 73 -4.70 -4.83 3.10
CA LEU A 73 -4.08 -5.16 1.81
C LEU A 73 -2.55 -5.00 1.84
N PRO A 74 -1.81 -5.57 2.83
CA PRO A 74 -0.36 -5.44 2.87
C PRO A 74 0.28 -6.22 1.72
N ARG A 75 1.46 -5.76 1.26
CA ARG A 75 2.34 -6.58 0.42
C ARG A 75 2.92 -7.73 1.25
N HIS A 76 2.97 -8.93 0.68
CA HIS A 76 3.67 -10.04 1.30
C HIS A 76 5.19 -9.90 1.14
N ALA A 77 5.97 -10.42 2.09
CA ALA A 77 7.43 -10.27 2.05
C ALA A 77 8.07 -10.85 0.77
N TYR A 78 7.46 -11.90 0.22
CA TYR A 78 7.91 -12.58 -0.99
C TYR A 78 7.38 -11.98 -2.30
N GLU A 79 6.43 -11.03 -2.24
CA GLU A 79 5.84 -10.46 -3.45
C GLU A 79 6.76 -9.41 -4.04
N ALA A 80 7.04 -9.51 -5.33
CA ALA A 80 7.63 -8.43 -6.10
C ALA A 80 6.65 -7.23 -6.20
N PRO A 81 7.13 -6.01 -6.48
CA PRO A 81 6.28 -4.82 -6.59
C PRO A 81 5.14 -4.95 -7.60
N PHE A 82 5.39 -5.59 -8.75
CA PHE A 82 4.36 -5.88 -9.76
C PHE A 82 3.42 -7.00 -9.36
N GLU A 83 3.90 -8.06 -8.72
CA GLU A 83 3.04 -9.14 -8.21
C GLU A 83 2.06 -8.61 -7.16
N TYR A 84 2.53 -7.71 -6.29
CA TYR A 84 1.69 -7.00 -5.33
C TYR A 84 0.60 -6.19 -6.05
N LEU A 85 0.99 -5.44 -7.08
CA LEU A 85 0.08 -4.63 -7.90
C LEU A 85 -1.03 -5.47 -8.53
N GLU A 86 -0.67 -6.56 -9.20
CA GLU A 86 -1.60 -7.46 -9.86
C GLU A 86 -2.63 -8.02 -8.88
N ARG A 87 -2.17 -8.45 -7.70
CA ARG A 87 -3.06 -8.98 -6.66
C ARG A 87 -4.05 -7.94 -6.14
N ILE A 88 -3.60 -6.73 -5.83
CA ILE A 88 -4.48 -5.72 -5.20
C ILE A 88 -5.45 -5.05 -6.19
N LEU A 89 -5.13 -5.03 -7.48
CA LEU A 89 -5.96 -4.36 -8.50
C LEU A 89 -6.83 -5.30 -9.31
N THR A 90 -6.85 -6.58 -8.96
CA THR A 90 -7.83 -7.53 -9.49
C THR A 90 -9.25 -7.06 -9.11
N GLY A 91 -9.91 -6.31 -10.01
CA GLY A 91 -11.27 -5.77 -9.85
C GLY A 91 -11.41 -4.24 -9.91
N ALA A 92 -10.32 -3.46 -9.95
CA ALA A 92 -10.36 -1.98 -9.95
C ALA A 92 -9.50 -1.40 -11.10
N GLN A 93 -10.09 -1.29 -12.29
CA GLN A 93 -9.37 -0.89 -13.51
C GLN A 93 -8.86 0.56 -13.50
N ALA A 94 -9.59 1.50 -12.87
CA ALA A 94 -9.19 2.92 -12.84
C ALA A 94 -7.83 3.12 -12.15
N SER A 95 -7.58 2.39 -11.06
CA SER A 95 -6.34 2.49 -10.27
C SER A 95 -5.15 1.73 -10.86
N ALA A 96 -5.38 0.87 -11.86
CA ALA A 96 -4.32 0.10 -12.52
C ALA A 96 -3.28 0.99 -13.20
N HIS A 97 -3.72 2.06 -13.85
CA HIS A 97 -2.81 2.93 -14.56
C HIS A 97 -1.95 3.76 -13.60
N SER A 98 -2.58 4.40 -12.61
CA SER A 98 -1.92 5.26 -11.63
C SER A 98 -0.90 4.47 -10.81
N VAL A 99 -1.29 3.33 -10.25
CA VAL A 99 -0.37 2.51 -9.46
C VAL A 99 0.69 1.85 -10.34
N GLY A 100 0.36 1.40 -11.55
CA GLY A 100 1.33 0.84 -12.49
C GLY A 100 2.46 1.81 -12.84
N ARG A 101 2.15 3.09 -13.08
CA ARG A 101 3.18 4.12 -13.29
C ARG A 101 4.08 4.30 -12.06
N LEU A 102 3.50 4.36 -10.86
CA LEU A 102 4.26 4.48 -9.62
C LEU A 102 5.18 3.26 -9.39
N THR A 103 4.69 2.04 -9.65
CA THR A 103 5.49 0.81 -9.52
C THR A 103 6.68 0.81 -10.48
N ASN A 104 6.50 1.22 -11.73
CA ASN A 104 7.60 1.36 -12.69
C ASN A 104 8.68 2.34 -12.22
N LEU A 105 8.26 3.51 -11.74
CA LEU A 105 9.19 4.52 -11.20
C LEU A 105 9.92 3.99 -9.97
N PHE A 106 9.23 3.27 -9.09
CA PHE A 106 9.81 2.66 -7.90
C PHE A 106 10.90 1.64 -8.26
N GLU A 107 10.65 0.73 -9.19
CA GLU A 107 11.65 -0.27 -9.58
C GLU A 107 12.90 0.38 -10.17
N ARG A 108 12.72 1.39 -11.05
CA ARG A 108 13.83 2.18 -11.59
C ARG A 108 14.61 2.89 -10.48
N ALA A 109 13.90 3.50 -9.51
CA ALA A 109 14.52 4.21 -8.40
C ALA A 109 15.24 3.29 -7.41
N ARG A 110 14.74 2.07 -7.20
CA ARG A 110 15.21 1.15 -6.15
C ARG A 110 16.26 0.17 -6.63
N PHE A 111 16.11 -0.34 -7.85
CA PHE A 111 16.89 -1.47 -8.36
C PHE A 111 17.77 -1.12 -9.56
N SER A 112 17.76 0.14 -10.00
CA SER A 112 18.54 0.59 -11.14
C SER A 112 19.44 1.79 -10.84
N GLU A 113 20.57 1.87 -11.56
CA GLU A 113 21.50 2.99 -11.52
C GLU A 113 21.03 4.19 -12.35
N HIS A 114 19.97 4.04 -13.17
CA HIS A 114 19.39 5.14 -13.95
C HIS A 114 19.07 6.34 -13.06
N THR A 115 19.48 7.53 -13.51
CA THR A 115 19.15 8.80 -12.86
C THR A 115 17.63 8.95 -12.71
N ILE A 116 17.20 9.31 -11.50
CA ILE A 116 15.83 9.76 -11.22
C ILE A 116 15.88 11.27 -11.09
N ASP A 117 15.17 11.96 -11.97
CA ASP A 117 15.12 13.42 -12.01
C ASP A 117 13.83 13.97 -11.39
N VAL A 118 13.74 15.30 -11.36
CA VAL A 118 12.59 16.03 -10.78
C VAL A 118 11.30 15.72 -11.53
N GLN A 119 11.34 15.49 -12.85
CA GLN A 119 10.14 15.18 -13.62
C GLN A 119 9.58 13.81 -13.22
N MET A 120 10.45 12.82 -13.03
CA MET A 120 10.05 11.49 -12.52
C MET A 120 9.48 11.56 -11.10
N LYS A 121 10.00 12.46 -10.25
CA LYS A 121 9.41 12.74 -8.94
C LYS A 121 7.99 13.32 -9.10
N ASP A 122 7.81 14.28 -9.98
CA ASP A 122 6.50 14.91 -10.22
C ASP A 122 5.50 13.90 -10.80
N GLU A 123 5.94 12.98 -11.65
CA GLU A 123 5.12 11.86 -12.15
C GLU A 123 4.69 10.92 -11.03
N ALA A 124 5.59 10.56 -10.11
CA ALA A 124 5.26 9.74 -8.95
C ALA A 124 4.24 10.44 -8.03
N ILE A 125 4.39 11.74 -7.81
CA ILE A 125 3.42 12.54 -7.06
C ILE A 125 2.07 12.58 -7.81
N GLY A 126 2.09 12.78 -9.13
CA GLY A 126 0.90 12.78 -9.97
C GLY A 126 0.14 11.46 -9.92
N ALA A 127 0.85 10.33 -9.87
CA ALA A 127 0.25 9.01 -9.70
C ALA A 127 -0.49 8.87 -8.35
N LEU A 128 0.09 9.38 -7.25
CA LEU A 128 -0.57 9.38 -5.93
C LEU A 128 -1.78 10.32 -5.88
N VAL A 129 -1.69 11.48 -6.53
CA VAL A 129 -2.82 12.42 -6.67
C VAL A 129 -3.98 11.75 -7.40
N ALA A 130 -3.69 11.07 -8.51
CA ALA A 130 -4.71 10.35 -9.28
C ALA A 130 -5.34 9.22 -8.45
N LEU A 131 -4.53 8.38 -7.80
CA LEU A 131 -5.02 7.32 -6.91
C LEU A 131 -5.93 7.88 -5.81
N ARG A 132 -5.55 9.00 -5.20
CA ARG A 132 -6.38 9.67 -4.20
C ARG A 132 -7.73 10.11 -4.77
N GLY A 133 -7.74 10.74 -5.93
CA GLY A 133 -8.97 11.19 -6.58
C GLY A 133 -9.89 10.03 -6.97
N GLU A 134 -9.33 8.92 -7.45
CA GLU A 134 -10.08 7.69 -7.75
C GLU A 134 -10.71 7.08 -6.49
N LEU A 135 -9.99 7.08 -5.36
CA LEU A 135 -10.53 6.60 -4.08
C LEU A 135 -11.67 7.48 -3.57
N GLU A 136 -11.54 8.80 -3.68
CA GLU A 136 -12.59 9.77 -3.30
C GLU A 136 -13.84 9.65 -4.20
N ALA A 137 -13.68 9.27 -5.48
CA ALA A 137 -14.78 9.08 -6.43
C ALA A 137 -15.51 7.73 -6.28
N ALA A 138 -14.91 6.76 -5.58
CA ALA A 138 -15.47 5.42 -5.39
C ALA A 138 -16.37 5.29 -4.13
N THR A 139 -16.57 6.39 -3.39
CA THR A 139 -17.50 6.52 -2.25
C THR A 139 -18.80 7.19 -2.64
#